data_AF-A0A6J4ITH9-F1
#
_entry.id   AF-A0A6J4ITH9-F1
#
_cell.length_a   1.000
_cell.length_b   1.000
_cell.length_c   1.000
_cell.angle_alpha   90.00
_cell.angle_beta   90.00
_cell.angle_gamma   90.00
#
_symmetry.space_group_name_H-M   'P 1'
#
loop_
_entity.id
_entity.type
_entity.pdbx_description
1 polymer ?
#
loop_
_entity_poly.entity_id
_entity_poly.type
_entity_poly.pdbx_seq_one_letter_code
_entity_poly.pdbx_strand_id
1 'polypeptide(L)'
;DHKAELQKMPYDKFKTSFVVSDNMLNEINQEAKNLKIKYNDKEFKRSKNLLKNNLKAYIARNVYGPEGMYPIFHENDAEFRQALKLFDQANKLSKGYVQLGINKFRVK
;
A
#
# COMPACT_ATOMS: atom_id res chain seq x y z
N ASP A 1 20.39 6.38 -7.98
CA ASP A 1 21.52 6.66 -7.07
C ASP A 1 21.22 7.20 -5.66
N HIS A 2 20.01 7.08 -5.09
CA HIS A 2 19.74 7.56 -3.70
C HIS A 2 19.66 6.46 -2.62
N LYS A 3 19.96 5.21 -2.97
CA LYS A 3 19.74 4.06 -2.07
C LYS A 3 20.52 4.17 -0.76
N ALA A 4 21.80 4.56 -0.82
CA ALA A 4 22.68 4.65 0.35
C ALA A 4 22.23 5.74 1.34
N GLU A 5 21.64 6.84 0.86
CA GLU A 5 21.08 7.91 1.69
C GLU A 5 19.81 7.45 2.39
N LEU A 6 18.92 6.79 1.64
CA LEU A 6 17.67 6.26 2.17
C LEU A 6 17.90 5.13 3.18
N GLN A 7 18.92 4.30 3.01
CA GLN A 7 19.26 3.24 3.96
C GLN A 7 19.69 3.77 5.34
N LYS A 8 20.19 5.01 5.42
CA LYS A 8 20.52 5.67 6.69
C LYS A 8 19.28 6.24 7.39
N MET A 9 18.14 6.32 6.70
CA MET A 9 16.90 6.83 7.26
C MET A 9 16.14 5.69 7.95
N PRO A 10 15.66 5.86 9.20
CA PRO A 10 14.76 4.90 9.82
C PRO A 10 13.46 4.76 9.01
N TYR A 11 12.90 3.55 8.94
CA TYR A 11 11.70 3.27 8.16
C TYR A 11 10.52 4.20 8.50
N ASP A 12 10.24 4.43 9.78
CA ASP A 12 9.11 5.27 10.19
C ASP A 12 9.26 6.73 9.71
N LYS A 13 10.50 7.23 9.71
CA LYS A 13 10.81 8.54 9.14
C LYS A 13 10.58 8.55 7.64
N PHE A 14 11.05 7.53 6.92
CA PHE A 14 10.78 7.42 5.48
C PHE A 14 9.28 7.35 5.18
N LYS A 15 8.54 6.49 5.88
CA LYS A 15 7.11 6.31 5.69
C LYS A 15 6.36 7.64 5.87
N THR A 16 6.70 8.44 6.86
CA THR A 16 6.01 9.69 7.19
C THR A 16 6.49 10.91 6.40
N SER A 17 7.79 11.03 6.12
CA SER A 17 8.37 12.25 5.54
C SER A 17 8.76 12.15 4.07
N PHE A 18 8.98 10.95 3.52
CA PHE A 18 9.36 10.82 2.12
C PHE A 18 8.16 11.02 1.21
N VAL A 19 8.31 11.92 0.23
CA VAL A 19 7.29 12.25 -0.76
C VAL A 19 7.84 12.01 -2.16
N VAL A 20 7.12 11.21 -2.95
CA VAL A 20 7.41 11.05 -4.37
C VAL A 20 7.14 12.36 -5.11
N SER A 21 8.21 12.92 -5.67
CA SER A 21 8.15 14.17 -6.41
C SER A 21 7.48 14.00 -7.77
N ASP A 22 7.03 15.10 -8.36
CA ASP A 22 6.47 15.07 -9.71
C ASP A 22 7.56 14.77 -10.77
N ASN A 23 8.83 15.07 -10.49
CA ASN A 23 9.95 14.66 -11.36
C ASN A 23 10.10 13.14 -11.42
N MET A 24 10.01 12.45 -10.28
CA MET A 24 10.05 10.98 -10.25
C MET A 24 8.86 10.36 -11.02
N LEU A 25 7.68 10.99 -10.98
CA LEU A 25 6.55 10.55 -11.82
C LEU A 25 6.80 10.80 -13.32
N ASN A 26 7.47 11.90 -13.66
CA ASN A 26 7.83 12.17 -15.05
C ASN A 26 8.83 11.14 -15.58
N GLU A 27 9.77 10.67 -14.77
CA GLU A 27 10.65 9.55 -15.14
C GLU A 27 9.86 8.28 -15.49
N ILE A 28 8.83 7.94 -14.70
CA ILE A 28 7.92 6.82 -15.03
C ILE A 28 7.25 7.05 -16.39
N ASN A 29 6.78 8.27 -16.67
CA ASN A 29 6.16 8.58 -17.95
C ASN A 29 7.15 8.49 -19.13
N GLN A 30 8.42 8.83 -18.93
CA GLN A 30 9.45 8.66 -19.96
C GLN A 30 9.73 7.18 -20.21
N GLU A 31 9.84 6.37 -19.16
CA GLU A 31 10.00 4.93 -19.34
C GLU A 31 8.79 4.26 -20.00
N ALA A 32 7.58 4.69 -19.64
CA ALA A 32 6.37 4.24 -20.32
C ALA A 32 6.41 4.55 -21.83
N LYS A 33 6.89 5.74 -22.22
CA LYS A 33 7.08 6.09 -23.65
C LYS A 33 8.13 5.22 -24.33
N ASN A 34 9.24 4.92 -23.67
CA ASN A 34 10.28 4.01 -24.18
C ASN A 34 9.71 2.61 -24.44
N LEU A 35 8.81 2.17 -23.57
CA LEU A 35 8.04 0.93 -23.70
C LEU A 35 6.85 1.02 -24.66
N LYS A 36 6.72 2.13 -25.41
CA LYS A 36 5.63 2.41 -26.37
C LYS A 36 4.22 2.42 -25.75
N ILE A 37 4.13 2.65 -24.45
CA ILE A 37 2.86 2.87 -23.76
C ILE A 37 2.39 4.29 -24.07
N LYS A 38 1.19 4.42 -24.64
CA LYS A 38 0.62 5.72 -24.99
C LYS A 38 0.20 6.48 -23.73
N TYR A 39 0.68 7.70 -23.58
CA TYR A 39 0.24 8.57 -22.49
C TYR A 39 -1.23 8.98 -22.67
N ASN A 40 -2.03 8.80 -21.60
CA ASN A 40 -3.40 9.27 -21.50
C ASN A 40 -3.51 10.18 -20.28
N ASP A 41 -3.71 11.47 -20.54
CA ASP A 41 -3.73 12.50 -19.49
C ASP A 41 -4.85 12.28 -18.45
N LYS A 42 -6.04 11.87 -18.91
CA LYS A 42 -7.19 11.64 -18.03
C LYS A 42 -6.94 10.46 -17.09
N GLU A 43 -6.39 9.37 -17.62
CA GLU A 43 -6.04 8.19 -16.82
C GLU A 43 -4.89 8.49 -15.87
N PHE A 44 -3.84 9.17 -16.36
CA PHE A 44 -2.70 9.56 -15.53
C PHE A 44 -3.12 10.45 -14.35
N LYS A 45 -3.96 11.47 -14.61
CA LYS A 45 -4.50 12.34 -13.55
C LYS A 45 -5.33 11.55 -12.56
N ARG A 46 -6.19 10.64 -13.04
CA ARG A 46 -7.00 9.76 -12.18
C ARG A 46 -6.12 8.85 -11.32
N SER A 47 -5.02 8.33 -11.86
CA SER A 47 -4.14 7.37 -11.18
C SER A 47 -2.95 8.03 -10.48
N LYS A 48 -2.78 9.35 -10.50
CA LYS A 48 -1.58 10.04 -10.01
C LYS A 48 -1.21 9.63 -8.58
N ASN A 49 -2.18 9.61 -7.68
CA ASN A 49 -1.95 9.23 -6.28
C ASN A 49 -1.58 7.75 -6.14
N LEU A 50 -2.22 6.86 -6.90
CA LEU A 50 -1.89 5.43 -6.94
C LEU A 50 -0.44 5.22 -7.43
N LEU A 51 -0.05 5.91 -8.51
CA LEU A 51 1.30 5.84 -9.06
C LEU A 51 2.34 6.33 -8.05
N LYS A 52 2.07 7.43 -7.33
CA LYS A 52 2.95 7.90 -6.25
C LYS A 52 3.08 6.87 -5.14
N ASN A 53 1.97 6.28 -4.70
CA ASN A 53 1.99 5.27 -3.64
C ASN A 53 2.79 4.03 -4.06
N ASN A 54 2.54 3.53 -5.27
CA ASN A 54 3.24 2.37 -5.82
C ASN A 54 4.73 2.62 -5.99
N LEU A 55 5.12 3.81 -6.46
CA LEU A 55 6.53 4.17 -6.56
C LEU A 55 7.19 4.28 -5.18
N LYS A 56 6.50 4.90 -4.19
CA LYS A 56 6.99 4.96 -2.80
C LYS A 56 7.16 3.57 -2.21
N ALA A 57 6.20 2.67 -2.43
CA ALA A 57 6.25 1.28 -1.99
C ALA A 57 7.40 0.51 -2.67
N TYR A 58 7.62 0.73 -3.96
CA TYR A 58 8.75 0.15 -4.70
C TYR A 58 10.09 0.61 -4.12
N ILE A 59 10.26 1.91 -3.85
CA ILE A 59 11.45 2.44 -3.19
C ILE A 59 11.62 1.82 -1.81
N ALA A 60 10.55 1.74 -1.01
CA ALA A 60 10.59 1.12 0.30
C ALA A 60 11.02 -0.36 0.24
N ARG A 61 10.51 -1.12 -0.73
CA ARG A 61 10.93 -2.52 -0.96
C ARG A 61 12.44 -2.64 -1.18
N ASN A 62 13.00 -1.74 -1.96
CA ASN A 62 14.43 -1.75 -2.32
C ASN A 62 15.35 -1.36 -1.15
N VAL A 63 14.83 -0.59 -0.17
CA VAL A 63 15.61 -0.07 0.96
C VAL A 63 15.41 -0.90 2.23
N TYR A 64 14.16 -1.26 2.55
CA TYR A 64 13.75 -1.89 3.81
C TYR A 64 13.21 -3.32 3.64
N GLY A 65 13.19 -3.84 2.41
CA GLY A 65 12.64 -5.16 2.10
C GLY A 65 11.11 -5.18 1.99
N PRO A 66 10.51 -6.37 1.80
CA PRO A 66 9.07 -6.54 1.62
C PRO A 66 8.23 -5.93 2.75
N GLU A 67 8.70 -6.03 3.99
CA GLU A 67 7.97 -5.52 5.15
C GLU A 67 7.82 -3.99 5.16
N GLY A 68 8.78 -3.27 4.57
CA GLY A 68 8.66 -1.83 4.38
C GLY A 68 7.67 -1.44 3.29
N MET A 69 7.43 -2.34 2.33
CA MET A 69 6.56 -2.11 1.17
C MET A 69 5.08 -2.24 1.53
N TYR A 70 4.66 -3.36 2.15
CA TYR A 70 3.25 -3.70 2.32
C TYR A 70 2.42 -2.61 3.03
N PRO A 71 2.89 -1.97 4.12
CA PRO A 71 2.12 -0.94 4.81
C PRO A 71 1.91 0.32 3.96
N ILE A 72 2.82 0.60 3.02
CA ILE A 72 2.71 1.73 2.10
C ILE A 72 1.80 1.34 0.93
N PHE A 73 2.03 0.18 0.32
CA PHE A 73 1.29 -0.29 -0.84
C PHE A 73 -0.22 -0.35 -0.58
N HIS A 74 -0.63 -0.84 0.60
CA HIS A 74 -2.04 -0.95 0.98
C HIS A 74 -2.59 0.23 1.80
N GLU A 75 -1.83 1.31 1.97
CA GLU A 75 -2.23 2.46 2.81
C GLU A 75 -3.63 2.98 2.45
N ASN A 76 -3.91 3.07 1.14
CA ASN A 76 -5.15 3.62 0.61
C ASN A 76 -6.17 2.56 0.10
N ASP A 77 -5.86 1.27 0.23
CA ASP A 77 -6.70 0.15 -0.20
C ASP A 77 -7.88 -0.08 0.78
N ALA A 78 -9.10 0.22 0.32
CA ALA A 78 -10.29 0.18 1.18
C ALA A 78 -10.69 -1.26 1.50
N GLU A 79 -10.57 -2.14 0.52
CA GLU A 79 -10.84 -3.56 0.60
C GLU A 79 -9.87 -4.23 1.58
N PHE A 80 -8.57 -3.93 1.48
CA PHE A 80 -7.56 -4.42 2.42
C PHE A 80 -7.84 -3.93 3.85
N ARG A 81 -8.11 -2.63 4.04
CA ARG A 81 -8.46 -2.09 5.36
C ARG A 81 -9.73 -2.73 5.93
N GLN A 82 -10.70 -3.04 5.09
CA GLN A 82 -11.92 -3.71 5.52
C GLN A 82 -11.64 -5.16 5.91
N ALA A 83 -10.86 -5.88 5.11
CA ALA A 83 -10.45 -7.26 5.41
C ALA A 83 -9.73 -7.36 6.76
N LEU A 84 -8.82 -6.41 7.06
CA LEU A 84 -8.12 -6.37 8.35
C LEU A 84 -9.07 -6.32 9.55
N LYS A 85 -10.21 -5.62 9.44
CA LYS A 85 -11.21 -5.52 10.52
C LYS A 85 -11.99 -6.82 10.74
N LEU A 86 -12.02 -7.71 9.76
CA LEU A 86 -12.80 -8.96 9.81
C LEU A 86 -12.04 -10.11 10.51
N PHE A 87 -10.73 -10.00 10.71
CA PHE A 87 -9.95 -11.08 11.34
C PHE A 87 -10.41 -11.43 12.76
N ASP A 88 -10.81 -10.43 13.55
CA ASP A 88 -11.36 -10.67 14.89
C ASP A 88 -12.68 -11.45 14.85
N GLN A 89 -13.53 -11.16 13.86
CA GLN A 89 -14.78 -11.89 13.65
C GLN A 89 -14.51 -13.31 13.17
N ALA A 90 -13.56 -13.49 12.23
CA ALA A 90 -13.14 -14.80 11.75
C ALA A 90 -12.57 -15.67 12.89
N ASN A 91 -11.76 -15.09 13.78
CA ASN A 91 -11.20 -15.78 14.95
C ASN A 91 -12.31 -16.22 15.93
N LYS A 92 -13.33 -15.37 16.14
CA LYS A 92 -14.51 -15.72 16.95
C LYS A 92 -15.26 -16.90 16.32
N LEU A 93 -15.57 -16.81 15.03
CA LEU A 93 -16.26 -17.88 14.30
C LEU A 93 -15.48 -19.19 14.34
N SER A 94 -14.16 -19.15 14.14
CA SER A 94 -13.29 -20.34 14.20
C SER A 94 -13.29 -21.03 15.57
N LYS A 95 -13.58 -20.29 16.64
CA LYS A 95 -13.69 -20.82 18.01
C LYS A 95 -15.13 -21.23 18.38
N GLY A 96 -16.04 -21.27 17.40
CA GLY A 96 -17.45 -21.62 17.60
C GLY A 96 -18.30 -20.47 18.15
N TYR A 97 -17.76 -19.25 18.27
CA TYR A 97 -18.56 -18.07 18.60
C TYR A 97 -19.28 -17.59 17.36
N VAL A 98 -20.56 -17.91 17.23
CA VAL A 98 -21.43 -17.29 16.24
C VAL A 98 -21.84 -15.92 16.78
N GLN A 99 -21.71 -14.86 15.97
CA GLN A 99 -22.33 -13.57 16.27
C GLN A 99 -23.85 -13.78 16.13
N LEU A 100 -24.48 -14.29 17.19
CA LEU A 100 -25.93 -14.41 17.29
C LEU A 100 -26.47 -12.99 17.43
N GLY A 101 -26.94 -12.44 16.31
CA GLY A 101 -27.98 -11.44 16.37
C GLY A 101 -29.11 -12.03 17.19
N ILE A 102 -29.27 -11.51 18.40
CA ILE A 102 -30.32 -11.84 19.37
C ILE A 102 -30.14 -13.25 20.00
N ASN A 103 -29.93 -13.27 21.33
CA ASN A 103 -29.75 -14.42 22.22
C ASN A 103 -28.40 -15.16 22.19
N LYS A 104 -27.60 -14.86 23.22
CA LYS A 104 -26.43 -15.63 23.64
C LYS A 104 -26.84 -17.06 24.05
N PHE A 105 -26.64 -18.05 23.18
CA PHE A 105 -26.53 -19.44 23.59
C PHE A 105 -25.17 -20.01 23.20
N ARG A 106 -24.45 -20.48 24.21
CA ARG A 106 -23.21 -21.24 24.07
C ARG A 106 -23.59 -22.65 23.64
N VAL A 107 -23.27 -23.02 22.39
CA VAL A 107 -23.37 -24.43 21.97
C VAL A 107 -22.25 -25.18 22.72
N LYS A 108 -22.65 -26.23 23.43
CA LYS A 108 -21.78 -27.07 24.26
C LYS A 108 -20.75 -27.82 23.42
#